data_AF-A0A2K3KWK1-F1
#
_entry.id   AF-A0A2K3KWK1-F1
#
_cell.length_a   1.000
_cell.length_b   1.000
_cell.length_c   1.000
_cell.angle_alpha   90.00
_cell.angle_beta   90.00
_cell.angle_gamma   90.00
#
_symmetry.space_group_name_H-M   'P 1'
#
loop_
_entity.id
_entity.type
_entity.pdbx_description
1 polymer ?
#
loop_
_entity_poly.entity_id
_entity_poly.type
_entity_poly.pdbx_seq_one_letter_code
_entity_poly.pdbx_strand_id
1 'polypeptide(L)'
;MDLRSQLHQKKVETEASVVFLPEELILDVVSFLPVKSLIRLKCVRKSWKSLISEPTFVKLHLNRSSRNADLTIVSSTIDYWAGSVA
;
A
#
# COMPACT_ATOMS: atom_id res chain seq x y z
N MET A 1 -6.27 -12.11 -52.40
CA MET A 1 -5.74 -12.34 -51.05
C MET A 1 -5.28 -10.98 -50.51
N ASP A 2 -6.08 -10.37 -49.65
CA ASP A 2 -5.96 -8.96 -49.22
C ASP A 2 -5.06 -8.84 -47.98
N LEU A 3 -4.03 -8.00 -48.08
CA LEU A 3 -3.07 -7.71 -46.98
C LEU A 3 -3.68 -6.84 -45.87
N ARG A 4 -4.90 -6.33 -46.03
CA ARG A 4 -5.65 -5.60 -45.00
C ARG A 4 -6.28 -6.52 -43.95
N SER A 5 -6.43 -7.81 -44.25
CA SER A 5 -6.95 -8.80 -43.30
C SER A 5 -5.95 -9.19 -42.20
N GLN A 6 -4.70 -8.74 -42.26
CA GLN A 6 -3.66 -9.05 -41.26
C GLN A 6 -3.61 -8.07 -40.08
N LEU A 7 -4.28 -6.92 -40.13
CA LEU A 7 -4.28 -5.95 -39.02
C LEU A 7 -5.28 -6.29 -37.89
N HIS A 8 -6.06 -7.37 -38.04
CA HIS A 8 -6.94 -7.87 -36.97
C HIS A 8 -6.30 -8.98 -36.12
N GLN A 9 -5.09 -9.43 -36.45
CA GLN A 9 -4.53 -10.65 -35.85
C GLN A 9 -3.34 -10.44 -34.91
N LYS A 10 -3.13 -9.22 -34.42
CA LYS A 10 -2.23 -8.98 -33.30
C LYS A 10 -2.87 -8.08 -32.25
N LYS A 11 -4.05 -8.48 -31.77
CA LYS A 11 -4.42 -8.18 -30.39
C LYS A 11 -3.46 -8.98 -29.54
N VAL A 12 -2.31 -8.37 -29.21
CA VAL A 12 -1.46 -8.86 -28.13
C VAL A 12 -2.32 -8.70 -26.88
N GLU A 13 -3.13 -9.71 -26.60
CA GLU A 13 -3.63 -9.97 -25.27
C GLU A 13 -2.39 -10.33 -24.46
N THR A 14 -1.72 -9.28 -23.96
CA THR A 14 -0.94 -9.39 -22.75
C THR A 14 -1.95 -9.79 -21.68
N GLU A 15 -2.26 -11.09 -21.59
CA GLU A 15 -2.81 -11.70 -20.40
C GLU A 15 -1.76 -11.50 -19.31
N ALA A 16 -1.77 -10.31 -18.70
CA ALA A 16 -1.13 -10.12 -17.43
C ALA A 16 -1.83 -11.10 -16.49
N SER A 17 -1.18 -12.23 -16.21
CA SER A 17 -1.63 -13.16 -15.18
C SER A 17 -1.80 -12.35 -13.91
N VAL A 18 -3.05 -12.00 -13.58
CA VAL A 18 -3.33 -11.17 -12.42
C VAL A 18 -3.13 -12.08 -11.21
N VAL A 19 -1.96 -11.96 -10.57
CA VAL A 19 -1.70 -12.66 -9.31
C VAL A 19 -2.62 -12.05 -8.26
N PHE A 20 -3.60 -12.83 -7.82
CA PHE A 20 -4.50 -12.43 -6.75
C PHE A 20 -3.90 -12.83 -5.40
N LEU A 21 -3.61 -11.85 -4.56
CA LEU A 21 -3.18 -12.10 -3.18
C LEU A 21 -4.42 -12.08 -2.26
N PRO A 22 -4.62 -13.10 -1.40
CA PRO A 22 -5.64 -13.07 -0.36
C PRO A 22 -5.56 -11.82 0.52
N GLU A 23 -6.71 -11.28 0.91
CA GLU A 23 -6.80 -10.05 1.72
C GLU A 23 -6.10 -10.18 3.07
N GLU A 24 -6.15 -11.37 3.68
CA GLU A 24 -5.45 -11.68 4.94
C GLU A 24 -3.94 -11.50 4.83
N LEU A 25 -3.34 -11.92 3.71
CA LEU A 25 -1.90 -11.74 3.47
C LEU A 25 -1.56 -10.27 3.23
N ILE A 26 -2.44 -9.53 2.55
CA ILE A 26 -2.27 -8.09 2.38
C ILE A 26 -2.31 -7.42 3.76
N LEU A 27 -3.28 -7.74 4.61
CA LEU A 27 -3.38 -7.22 5.99
C LEU A 27 -2.11 -7.49 6.79
N ASP A 28 -1.57 -8.71 6.71
CA ASP A 28 -0.37 -9.10 7.41
C ASP A 28 0.86 -8.34 6.92
N VAL A 29 1.07 -8.20 5.61
CA VAL A 29 2.21 -7.44 5.07
C VAL A 29 2.11 -5.97 5.47
N VAL A 30 0.92 -5.39 5.33
CA VAL A 30 0.69 -3.96 5.53
C VAL A 30 0.79 -3.59 7.00
N SER A 31 0.41 -4.49 7.92
CA SER A 31 0.54 -4.25 9.36
C SER A 31 1.98 -4.29 9.88
N PHE A 32 2.98 -4.63 9.03
CA PHE A 32 4.40 -4.43 9.31
C PHE A 32 4.94 -3.07 8.85
N LEU A 33 4.11 -2.18 8.32
CA LEU A 33 4.55 -0.87 7.87
C LEU A 33 4.44 0.19 8.98
N PRO A 34 5.38 1.16 9.05
CA PRO A 34 5.25 2.32 9.91
C PRO A 34 4.01 3.16 9.57
N VAL A 35 3.45 3.85 10.58
CA VAL A 35 2.25 4.70 10.42
C VAL A 35 2.36 5.71 9.28
N LYS A 36 3.53 6.33 9.09
CA LYS A 36 3.78 7.29 7.99
C LYS A 36 3.56 6.67 6.61
N SER A 37 4.03 5.44 6.41
CA SER A 37 3.84 4.69 5.16
C SER A 37 2.38 4.31 4.96
N LEU A 38 1.69 3.91 6.03
CA LEU A 38 0.27 3.59 5.99
C LEU A 38 -0.60 4.77 5.58
N ILE A 39 -0.32 5.97 6.10
CA ILE A 39 -1.04 7.19 5.72
C ILE A 39 -0.91 7.46 4.21
N ARG A 40 0.29 7.29 3.64
CA ARG A 40 0.51 7.43 2.19
C ARG A 40 -0.27 6.39 1.38
N LEU A 41 -0.37 5.15 1.86
CA LEU A 41 -1.14 4.08 1.20
C LEU A 41 -2.65 4.36 1.17
N LYS A 42 -3.20 5.02 2.19
CA LYS A 42 -4.62 5.43 2.20
C LYS A 42 -4.97 6.35 1.01
N CYS A 43 -3.99 7.08 0.47
CA CYS A 43 -4.19 7.99 -0.66
C CYS A 43 -4.13 7.27 -2.02
N VAL A 44 -3.69 6.01 -2.08
CA VAL A 44 -3.50 5.28 -3.35
C VAL A 44 -4.84 4.79 -3.90
N ARG A 45 -5.61 4.01 -3.13
CA ARG A 45 -6.97 3.57 -3.52
C ARG A 45 -7.93 3.52 -2.35
N LYS A 46 -9.24 3.56 -2.65
CA LYS A 46 -10.32 3.40 -1.68
C LYS A 46 -10.24 2.09 -0.89
N SER A 47 -9.84 0.99 -1.55
CA SER A 47 -9.67 -0.32 -0.88
C SER A 47 -8.61 -0.27 0.21
N TRP A 48 -7.45 0.35 -0.06
CA TRP A 48 -6.39 0.57 0.92
C TRP A 48 -6.84 1.45 2.08
N LYS A 49 -7.57 2.53 1.79
CA LYS A 49 -8.15 3.39 2.82
C LYS A 49 -9.10 2.61 3.75
N SER A 50 -9.96 1.77 3.17
CA SER A 50 -10.90 0.92 3.93
C SER A 50 -10.13 -0.06 4.81
N LEU A 51 -9.22 -0.83 4.20
CA LEU A 51 -8.41 -1.85 4.87
C LEU A 51 -7.64 -1.30 6.07
N ILE A 52 -6.97 -0.15 5.90
CA ILE A 52 -6.16 0.48 6.95
C ILE A 52 -7.02 1.14 8.04
N SER A 53 -8.29 1.45 7.74
CA SER A 53 -9.22 2.06 8.71
C SER A 53 -10.06 1.03 9.46
N GLU A 54 -9.98 -0.26 9.09
CA GLU A 54 -10.71 -1.33 9.75
C GLU A 54 -10.24 -1.53 11.21
N PRO A 55 -11.15 -1.69 12.18
CA PRO A 55 -10.77 -1.90 13.59
C PRO A 55 -9.89 -3.13 13.78
N THR A 56 -10.08 -4.17 12.98
CA THR A 56 -9.27 -5.40 13.02
C THR A 56 -7.82 -5.12 12.64
N PHE A 57 -7.59 -4.30 11.60
CA PHE A 57 -6.25 -3.87 11.20
C PHE A 57 -5.60 -3.01 12.28
N VAL A 58 -6.34 -2.06 12.87
CA VAL A 58 -5.82 -1.19 13.94
C VAL A 58 -5.35 -2.01 15.14
N LYS A 59 -6.15 -2.99 15.59
CA LYS A 59 -5.77 -3.90 16.69
C LYS A 59 -4.52 -4.72 16.36
N LEU A 60 -4.45 -5.25 15.13
CA LEU A 60 -3.30 -6.03 14.68
C LEU A 60 -2.02 -5.18 14.65
N HIS A 61 -2.09 -3.96 14.10
CA HIS A 61 -0.97 -3.03 14.02
C HIS A 61 -0.47 -2.62 15.40
N LEU A 62 -1.38 -2.28 16.33
CA LEU A 62 -1.02 -1.95 17.72
C LEU A 62 -0.36 -3.12 18.46
N ASN A 63 -0.84 -4.34 18.25
CA ASN A 63 -0.23 -5.53 18.85
C ASN A 63 1.18 -5.84 18.29
N ARG A 64 1.47 -5.40 17.06
CA ARG A 64 2.79 -5.56 16.45
C ARG A 64 3.74 -4.43 16.85
N SER A 65 3.22 -3.21 16.98
CA SER A 65 4.01 -2.05 17.38
C SER A 65 4.47 -2.14 18.83
N SER A 66 3.69 -2.78 19.71
CA SER A 66 4.13 -3.09 21.08
C SER A 66 5.33 -4.05 21.12
N ARG A 67 5.55 -4.82 20.05
CA ARG A 67 6.70 -5.73 19.89
C ARG A 67 7.83 -5.11 19.06
N ASN A 68 7.57 -4.04 18.32
CA ASN A 68 8.51 -3.37 17.42
C ASN A 68 8.25 -1.85 17.38
N ALA A 69 9.05 -1.08 18.12
CA ALA A 69 8.87 0.37 18.26
C ALA A 69 8.96 1.13 16.92
N ASP A 70 9.65 0.57 15.93
CA ASP A 70 9.83 1.14 14.59
C ASP A 70 8.53 1.32 13.80
N LEU A 71 7.50 0.55 14.14
CA LEU A 71 6.17 0.67 13.51
C LEU A 71 5.42 1.92 13.98
N THR A 72 5.84 2.49 15.11
CA THR A 72 5.18 3.65 15.73
C THR A 72 5.82 4.96 15.35
N ILE A 73 7.12 5.02 14.98
CA ILE A 73 7.96 6.25 15.03
C ILE A 73 7.20 7.49 14.59
N VAL A 74 6.66 8.14 15.62
CA VAL A 74 5.97 9.41 15.57
C VAL A 74 7.04 10.45 15.27
N SER A 75 6.68 11.37 14.38
CA SER A 75 7.45 12.54 13.97
C SER A 75 8.05 13.32 15.14
N SER A 76 9.24 12.94 15.62
CA SER A 76 10.02 13.75 16.57
C SER A 76 11.32 14.27 15.96
N THR A 77 11.65 13.90 14.72
CA THR A 77 12.90 14.34 14.07
C THR A 77 12.70 15.42 12.99
N ILE A 78 11.48 15.64 12.48
CA ILE A 78 11.27 16.58 11.36
C ILE A 78 10.93 18.02 11.81
N ASP A 79 10.59 18.23 13.07
CA ASP A 79 10.17 19.56 13.55
C ASP A 79 11.35 20.40 14.08
N TYR A 80 12.54 19.78 14.28
CA TYR A 80 13.73 20.51 14.71
C TYR A 80 14.43 21.26 13.56
N TRP A 81 14.22 20.88 12.29
CA TRP A 81 14.85 21.56 11.16
C TRP A 81 14.02 22.74 10.62
N ALA A 82 12.70 22.71 10.81
CA ALA A 82 11.79 23.78 10.35
C ALA A 82 11.81 25.03 11.24
N GLY A 83 12.42 24.98 12.43
CA GLY A 83 12.45 26.09 13.40
C GLY A 83 13.78 26.84 13.53
N SER A 84 14.83 26.51 12.75
CA SER A 84 16.15 27.18 12.81
C SER A 84 16.44 28.14 11.67
N VAL A 85 15.44 28.47 10.84
CA VAL A 85 15.52 29.53 9.83
C VAL A 85 14.36 30.51 10.04
N ALA A 86 14.37 31.21 11.17
CA ALA A 86 13.61 32.42 11.43
C ALA A 86 14.47 33.38 12.24
#